data_AF-A0A8D8FRF9-F1
#
_entry.id   AF-A0A8D8FRF9-F1
#
_cell.length_a   1.000
_cell.length_b   1.000
_cell.length_c   1.000
_cell.angle_alpha   90.00
_cell.angle_beta   90.00
_cell.angle_gamma   90.00
#
_symmetry.space_group_name_H-M   'P 1'
#
loop_
_entity.id
_entity.type
_entity.pdbx_description
1 polymer ?
#
loop_
_entity_poly.entity_id
_entity_poly.type
_entity_poly.pdbx_seq_one_letter_code
_entity_poly.pdbx_strand_id
1 'polypeptide(L)'
;VFFHGGGWQCGSGNRMFYGPDFLLDHDVVYVGANFRLGPLGFLSTEQEDCPGNNGLKDQNLVLRWIRDNIAAFGGDPDSVTIFGESAGGASGTYHMMSPMSK
;
A
#
# COMPACT_ATOMS: atom_id res chain seq x y z
N VAL A 1 -4.03 -5.96 -3.39
CA VAL A 1 -3.55 -4.59 -3.12
C VAL A 1 -2.06 -4.51 -3.41
N PHE A 2 -1.67 -3.65 -4.34
CA PHE A 2 -0.30 -3.49 -4.77
C PHE A 2 0.32 -2.23 -4.16
N PHE A 3 1.46 -2.39 -3.49
CA PHE A 3 2.35 -1.28 -3.12
C PHE A 3 3.62 -1.35 -3.95
N HIS A 4 3.95 -0.24 -4.62
CA HIS A 4 5.11 -0.18 -5.51
C HIS A 4 6.45 -0.16 -4.76
N GLY A 5 7.51 -0.57 -5.46
CA GLY A 5 8.90 -0.46 -5.00
C GLY A 5 9.47 0.96 -5.12
N GLY A 6 10.80 1.09 -5.16
CA GLY A 6 11.46 2.41 -5.28
C GLY A 6 12.10 2.93 -3.99
N GLY A 7 12.45 2.03 -3.06
CA GLY A 7 13.24 2.35 -1.87
C GLY A 7 12.59 3.35 -0.92
N TRP A 8 11.25 3.52 -0.98
CA TRP A 8 10.50 4.59 -0.33
C TRP A 8 10.88 6.02 -0.74
N GLN A 9 11.68 6.18 -1.81
CA GLN A 9 12.16 7.47 -2.31
C GLN A 9 11.46 7.89 -3.61
N CYS A 10 11.06 6.93 -4.44
CA CYS A 10 10.45 7.18 -5.74
C CYS A 10 9.40 6.11 -6.09
N GLY A 11 8.76 6.26 -7.26
CA GLY A 11 7.75 5.35 -7.77
C GLY A 11 6.34 5.91 -7.67
N SER A 12 5.38 5.14 -8.18
CA SER A 12 3.94 5.41 -8.06
C SER A 12 3.17 4.14 -8.43
N GLY A 13 1.93 4.02 -7.97
CA GLY A 13 0.99 2.96 -8.37
C GLY A 13 0.32 3.21 -9.72
N ASN A 14 0.96 3.95 -10.63
CA ASN A 14 0.35 4.34 -11.89
C ASN A 14 0.37 3.19 -12.94
N ARG A 15 -0.53 3.27 -13.92
CA ARG A 15 -0.64 2.30 -15.03
C ARG A 15 0.58 2.27 -15.95
N MET A 16 1.36 3.35 -16.05
CA MET A 16 2.52 3.41 -16.94
C MET A 16 3.59 2.39 -16.55
N PHE A 17 3.76 2.14 -15.24
CA PHE A 17 4.68 1.13 -14.73
C PHE A 17 3.99 -0.15 -14.28
N TYR A 18 2.76 -0.05 -13.76
CA TYR A 18 2.04 -1.15 -13.11
C TYR A 18 0.62 -1.29 -13.66
N GLY A 19 0.49 -1.30 -14.98
CA GLY A 19 -0.79 -1.55 -15.65
C GLY A 19 -1.36 -2.92 -15.24
N PRO A 20 -2.66 -3.01 -14.88
CA PRO A 20 -3.24 -4.25 -14.39
C PRO A 20 -3.68 -5.21 -15.49
N ASP A 21 -3.38 -4.94 -16.77
CA ASP A 21 -3.93 -5.62 -17.94
C ASP A 21 -3.89 -7.15 -17.83
N PHE A 22 -2.73 -7.70 -17.47
CA PHE A 22 -2.57 -9.16 -17.33
C PHE A 22 -3.27 -9.74 -16.08
N LEU A 23 -3.48 -8.93 -15.04
CA LEU A 23 -4.20 -9.37 -13.84
C LEU A 23 -5.71 -9.36 -14.08
N LEU A 24 -6.21 -8.44 -14.90
CA LEU A 24 -7.63 -8.32 -15.22
C LEU A 24 -8.15 -9.39 -16.20
N ASP A 25 -7.27 -10.24 -16.74
CA ASP A 25 -7.65 -11.50 -17.40
C ASP A 25 -8.19 -12.55 -16.40
N HIS A 26 -8.04 -12.29 -15.10
CA HIS A 26 -8.56 -13.09 -14.01
C HIS A 26 -9.66 -12.35 -13.24
N ASP A 27 -10.52 -13.09 -12.56
CA ASP A 27 -11.61 -12.54 -11.75
C ASP A 27 -11.09 -12.02 -10.41
N VAL A 28 -10.46 -10.83 -10.46
CA VAL A 28 -9.84 -10.17 -9.32
C VAL A 28 -10.08 -8.67 -9.36
N VAL A 29 -10.14 -8.04 -8.17
CA VAL A 29 -10.11 -6.59 -8.05
C VAL A 29 -8.68 -6.12 -7.79
N TYR A 30 -8.13 -5.33 -8.72
CA TYR A 30 -6.80 -4.72 -8.57
C TYR A 30 -6.89 -3.33 -7.94
N VAL A 31 -6.07 -3.09 -6.93
CA VAL A 31 -5.89 -1.77 -6.30
C VAL A 31 -4.40 -1.42 -6.29
N GLY A 32 -3.99 -0.44 -7.10
CA GLY A 32 -2.66 0.15 -7.10
C GLY A 32 -2.67 1.47 -6.35
N ALA A 33 -1.90 1.58 -5.27
CA ALA A 33 -1.95 2.73 -4.37
C ALA A 33 -0.66 3.55 -4.37
N ASN A 34 -0.82 4.86 -4.11
CA ASN A 34 0.29 5.76 -3.81
C ASN A 34 0.39 5.96 -2.29
N PHE A 35 1.59 6.25 -1.82
CA PHE A 35 1.88 6.65 -0.45
C PHE A 35 2.97 7.73 -0.47
N ARG A 36 3.12 8.51 0.60
CA ARG A 36 4.17 9.53 0.67
C ARG A 36 5.55 8.88 0.60
N LEU A 37 6.47 9.57 -0.08
CA LEU A 37 7.83 9.12 -0.36
C LEU A 37 8.85 10.12 0.21
N GLY A 38 10.11 9.70 0.29
CA GLY A 38 11.20 10.55 0.73
C GLY A 38 11.01 11.07 2.16
N PRO A 39 11.62 12.22 2.47
CA PRO A 39 11.41 12.90 3.74
C PRO A 39 9.93 13.21 4.03
N LEU A 40 9.10 13.44 3.00
CA LEU A 40 7.67 13.71 3.21
C LEU A 40 6.90 12.50 3.76
N GLY A 41 7.36 11.28 3.46
CA GLY A 41 6.77 10.04 3.97
C GLY A 41 7.49 9.46 5.19
N PHE A 42 8.78 9.74 5.35
CA PHE A 42 9.62 8.96 6.27
C PHE A 42 10.52 9.79 7.18
N LEU A 43 10.42 11.13 7.16
CA LEU A 43 11.06 11.96 8.19
C LEU A 43 10.51 11.58 9.57
N SER A 44 11.42 11.41 10.52
CA SER A 44 11.12 11.26 11.95
C SER A 44 12.01 12.21 12.73
N THR A 45 11.43 12.93 13.68
CA THR A 45 12.19 13.62 14.73
C THR A 45 12.16 12.84 16.04
N GLU A 46 11.52 11.66 16.04
CA GLU A 46 11.25 10.81 17.22
C GLU A 46 10.41 11.49 18.30
N GLN A 47 9.75 12.60 17.95
CA GLN A 47 8.79 13.30 18.78
C GLN A 47 7.36 12.87 18.46
N GLU A 48 6.43 13.15 19.37
CA GLU A 48 5.02 12.76 19.26
C GLU A 48 4.33 13.32 17.99
N ASP A 49 4.71 14.54 17.57
CA ASP A 49 4.17 15.22 16.40
C ASP A 49 4.80 14.75 15.07
N CYS A 50 6.02 14.20 15.11
CA CYS A 50 6.70 13.64 13.95
C CYS A 50 7.41 12.30 14.27
N PRO A 51 6.64 11.22 14.57
CA PRO A 51 7.20 9.93 14.97
C PRO A 51 7.66 9.06 13.77
N GLY A 52 7.61 9.58 12.55
CA GLY A 52 7.99 8.85 11.34
C GLY A 52 6.93 7.91 10.76
N ASN A 53 7.36 7.16 9.74
CA ASN A 53 6.58 6.12 9.05
C ASN A 53 5.24 6.58 8.47
N ASN A 54 5.15 7.85 8.08
CA ASN A 54 3.95 8.42 7.49
C ASN A 54 3.56 7.75 6.17
N GLY A 55 4.53 7.30 5.35
CA GLY A 55 4.25 6.51 4.15
C GLY A 55 3.62 5.15 4.46
N LEU A 56 4.07 4.44 5.52
CA LEU A 56 3.45 3.19 5.97
C LEU A 56 2.06 3.42 6.58
N LYS A 57 1.85 4.56 7.26
CA LYS A 57 0.53 4.96 7.77
C LYS A 57 -0.43 5.30 6.62
N ASP A 58 0.05 5.88 5.53
CA ASP A 58 -0.75 6.08 4.31
C ASP A 58 -1.18 4.73 3.73
N GLN A 59 -0.26 3.77 3.64
CA GLN A 59 -0.58 2.41 3.19
C GLN A 59 -1.61 1.73 4.11
N ASN A 60 -1.49 1.89 5.43
CA ASN A 60 -2.50 1.39 6.38
C ASN A 60 -3.87 2.05 6.16
N LEU A 61 -3.92 3.35 5.87
CA LEU A 61 -5.15 4.04 5.54
C LEU A 61 -5.78 3.50 4.24
N VAL A 62 -4.97 3.17 3.24
CA VAL A 62 -5.42 2.47 2.02
C VAL A 62 -6.06 1.13 2.38
N LEU A 63 -5.43 0.32 3.24
CA LEU A 63 -5.99 -0.99 3.65
C LEU A 63 -7.32 -0.83 4.38
N ARG A 64 -7.45 0.17 5.27
CA ARG A 64 -8.72 0.50 5.91
C ARG A 64 -9.79 0.91 4.92
N TRP A 65 -9.43 1.75 3.95
CA TRP A 65 -10.35 2.14 2.89
C TRP A 65 -10.82 0.93 2.09
N ILE A 66 -9.93 0.00 1.76
CA ILE A 66 -10.27 -1.24 1.06
C ILE A 66 -11.25 -2.07 1.88
N ARG A 67 -10.96 -2.34 3.16
CA ARG A 67 -11.89 -3.08 4.03
C ARG A 67 -13.28 -2.43 4.07
N ASP A 68 -13.34 -1.11 4.16
CA ASP A 68 -14.60 -0.38 4.34
C ASP A 68 -15.37 -0.17 3.02
N ASN A 69 -14.73 -0.30 1.84
CA ASN A 69 -15.32 0.11 0.55
C ASN A 69 -15.23 -0.91 -0.59
N ILE A 70 -14.33 -1.90 -0.56
CA ILE A 70 -14.02 -2.72 -1.74
C ILE A 70 -15.20 -3.56 -2.24
N ALA A 71 -16.14 -3.87 -1.35
CA ALA A 71 -17.39 -4.55 -1.69
C ALA A 71 -18.22 -3.80 -2.75
N ALA A 72 -18.18 -2.46 -2.76
CA ALA A 72 -18.87 -1.66 -3.77
C ALA A 72 -18.27 -1.80 -5.19
N PHE A 73 -17.06 -2.34 -5.29
CA PHE A 73 -16.34 -2.57 -6.54
C PHE A 73 -16.30 -4.06 -6.94
N GLY A 74 -17.08 -4.91 -6.25
CA GLY A 74 -17.13 -6.35 -6.49
C GLY A 74 -16.00 -7.15 -5.83
N GLY A 75 -15.21 -6.54 -4.95
CA GLY A 75 -14.18 -7.24 -4.18
C GLY A 75 -14.71 -7.79 -2.86
N ASP A 76 -14.02 -8.79 -2.31
CA ASP A 76 -14.31 -9.34 -0.98
C ASP A 76 -13.37 -8.72 0.07
N PRO A 77 -13.89 -7.97 1.08
CA PRO A 77 -13.07 -7.37 2.12
C PRO A 77 -12.38 -8.39 3.04
N ASP A 78 -12.87 -9.63 3.11
CA ASP A 78 -12.29 -10.71 3.92
C ASP A 78 -11.24 -11.53 3.14
N SER A 79 -11.10 -11.31 1.83
CA SER A 79 -10.15 -12.00 0.94
C SER A 79 -9.19 -11.03 0.26
N VAL A 80 -8.41 -10.30 1.06
CA VAL A 80 -7.47 -9.28 0.57
C VAL A 80 -6.02 -9.78 0.57
N THR A 81 -5.39 -9.83 -0.61
CA THR A 81 -3.95 -10.13 -0.76
C THR A 81 -3.12 -8.85 -0.89
N ILE A 82 -2.18 -8.62 0.02
CA ILE A 82 -1.18 -7.54 -0.07
C ILE A 82 0.05 -8.07 -0.81
N PHE A 83 0.52 -7.35 -1.83
CA PHE A 83 1.72 -7.71 -2.59
C PHE A 83 2.50 -6.48 -3.08
N GLY A 84 3.77 -6.68 -3.40
CA GLY A 84 4.67 -5.63 -3.85
C GLY A 84 6.07 -6.16 -4.14
N GLU A 85 6.93 -5.31 -4.69
CA GLU A 85 8.32 -5.61 -5.04
C GLU A 85 9.28 -4.67 -4.30
N SER A 86 10.48 -5.15 -3.94
CA SER A 86 11.50 -4.36 -3.22
C SER A 86 10.92 -3.67 -1.97
N ALA A 87 10.93 -2.33 -1.90
CA ALA A 87 10.32 -1.55 -0.82
C ALA A 87 8.82 -1.84 -0.64
N GLY A 88 8.08 -2.14 -1.71
CA GLY A 88 6.69 -2.59 -1.66
C GLY A 88 6.55 -3.99 -1.07
N GLY A 89 7.48 -4.89 -1.38
CA GLY A 89 7.56 -6.22 -0.75
C GLY A 89 7.87 -6.13 0.74
N ALA A 90 8.84 -5.29 1.11
CA ALA A 90 9.14 -4.98 2.51
C ALA A 90 7.95 -4.33 3.22
N SER A 91 7.19 -3.47 2.53
CA SER A 91 5.93 -2.90 3.04
C SER A 91 4.91 -3.99 3.39
N GLY A 92 4.75 -5.01 2.54
CA GLY A 92 3.95 -6.20 2.85
C GLY A 92 4.38 -6.88 4.16
N THR A 93 5.70 -7.07 4.35
CA THR A 93 6.24 -7.62 5.60
C THR A 93 5.97 -6.71 6.81
N TYR A 94 6.11 -5.39 6.67
CA TYR A 94 5.76 -4.46 7.75
C TYR A 94 4.28 -4.53 8.14
N HIS A 95 3.38 -4.71 7.17
CA HIS A 95 1.95 -4.89 7.46
C HIS A 95 1.66 -6.21 8.16
N MET A 96 2.36 -7.31 7.82
CA MET A 96 2.23 -8.57 8.54
C MET A 96 2.68 -8.47 10.01
N MET A 97 3.66 -7.62 10.31
CA MET A 97 4.20 -7.43 11.66
C MET A 97 3.44 -6.39 12.49
N SER A 98 2.86 -5.38 11.84
CA SER A 98 2.26 -4.24 12.51
C SER A 98 0.88 -4.57 13.11
N PRO A 99 0.64 -4.26 14.40
CA PRO A 99 -0.68 -4.44 15.00
C PRO A 99 -1.76 -3.52 14.38
N MET A 100 -1.37 -2.46 13.68
CA MET A 100 -2.31 -1.56 13.02
C MET A 100 -2.98 -2.17 11.78
N SER A 101 -2.39 -3.23 11.23
CA SER A 101 -2.84 -3.87 9.98
C SER A 101 -3.35 -5.30 10.19
N LYS A 102 -3.63 -5.66 11.45
CA LYS A 102 -4.35 -6.88 11.81
C LYS A 102 -5.85 -6.74 11.59
#